data_AF-A0A955GUX0-F1
#
_entry.id   AF-A0A955GUX0-F1
#
_cell.length_a   1.000
_cell.length_b   1.000
_cell.length_c   1.000
_cell.angle_alpha   90.00
_cell.angle_beta   90.00
_cell.angle_gamma   90.00
#
_symmetry.space_group_name_H-M   'P 1'
#
loop_
_entity.id
_entity.type
_entity.pdbx_description
1 polymer ?
#
loop_
_entity_poly.entity_id
_entity_poly.type
_entity_poly.pdbx_seq_one_letter_code
_entity_poly.pdbx_strand_id
1 'polypeptide(L)'
;MESISFETTDKRKASQLEVLEENSDINREQFTEEDFAVMMGNLSLLKNTEQLKNNPEKYLERSRDTVDQIKKYFQSKGAEFNENIMDLYKNYADLREPFIVRREDPLNIVSLVSGKDLELTFDPEVVGERGDKYVNSALWPHGAVNKTTGLANAFLEGRGAAGPIVMVMGVKQNQNSMEVVVPEGSMLDVGDLHRQSVRILSGKISKEDLTFVVLRIPKDFINSEDLTDIEKSNPNLKQVFRGFRFD
;
A
#
# COMPACT_ATOMS: atom_id res chain seq x y z
N MET A 1 16.88 65.90 17.88
CA MET A 1 15.73 64.98 17.79
C MET A 1 15.95 64.17 16.50
N GLU A 2 16.92 63.27 16.54
CA GLU A 2 16.82 61.84 16.91
C GLU A 2 16.42 60.98 15.72
N SER A 3 17.46 60.40 15.11
CA SER A 3 17.42 59.35 14.10
C SER A 3 17.18 58.00 14.77
N ILE A 4 16.11 57.31 14.37
CA ILE A 4 15.83 55.93 14.80
C ILE A 4 16.31 54.98 13.71
N SER A 5 17.33 54.19 14.03
CA SER A 5 17.81 53.07 13.22
C SER A 5 16.93 51.84 13.43
N PHE A 6 16.49 51.22 12.34
CA PHE A 6 15.85 49.91 12.35
C PHE A 6 16.91 48.82 12.16
N GLU A 7 17.40 48.25 13.26
CA GLU A 7 18.02 46.92 13.24
C GLU A 7 16.90 45.88 13.25
N THR A 8 16.73 45.14 12.14
CA THR A 8 15.76 44.05 12.05
C THR A 8 16.48 42.69 12.08
N THR A 9 16.34 42.02 13.22
CA THR A 9 15.74 40.66 13.30
C THR A 9 16.32 39.53 12.44
N ASP A 10 17.64 39.44 12.23
CA ASP A 10 18.23 38.33 11.45
C ASP A 10 18.89 37.21 12.28
N LYS A 11 18.84 37.26 13.61
CA LYS A 11 19.51 36.24 14.47
C LYS A 11 18.59 35.19 15.09
N ARG A 12 17.26 35.27 14.92
CA ARG A 12 16.31 34.30 15.52
C ARG A 12 15.87 33.17 14.58
N LYS A 13 16.12 33.27 13.28
CA LYS A 13 15.81 32.19 12.32
C LYS A 13 16.91 31.14 12.22
N ALA A 14 18.17 31.52 12.42
CA ALA A 14 19.29 30.58 12.38
C ALA A 14 19.23 29.55 13.53
N SER A 15 18.83 29.98 14.75
CA SER A 15 18.81 29.07 15.91
C SER A 15 17.58 28.15 15.99
N GLN A 16 16.58 28.30 15.12
CA GLN A 16 15.45 27.35 15.04
C GLN A 16 15.66 26.30 13.95
N LEU A 17 16.50 26.59 12.95
CA LEU A 17 16.91 25.63 11.94
C LEU A 17 17.96 24.64 12.48
N GLU A 18 18.88 25.10 13.33
CA GLU A 18 19.88 24.21 13.95
C GLU A 18 19.29 23.27 15.03
N VAL A 19 18.10 23.54 15.56
CA VAL A 19 17.46 22.69 16.58
C VAL A 19 16.54 21.62 15.96
N LEU A 20 16.32 21.65 14.64
CA LEU A 20 15.51 20.65 13.94
C LEU A 20 16.35 19.56 13.23
N GLU A 21 17.68 19.66 13.24
CA GLU A 21 18.57 18.65 12.64
C GLU A 21 19.11 17.63 13.66
N GLU A 22 18.90 17.82 14.98
CA GLU A 22 19.46 16.93 16.03
C GLU A 22 18.56 15.76 16.48
N ASN A 23 17.45 15.47 15.78
CA ASN A 23 16.57 14.33 16.13
C ASN A 23 16.34 13.32 14.99
N SER A 24 17.18 13.30 13.95
CA SER A 24 17.03 12.33 12.85
C SER A 24 17.65 10.95 13.10
N ASP A 25 18.33 10.75 14.24
CA ASP A 25 18.76 9.42 14.68
C ASP A 25 17.59 8.70 15.38
N ILE A 26 16.48 8.56 14.66
CA ILE A 26 15.52 7.50 14.95
C ILE A 26 16.31 6.20 14.80
N ASN A 27 16.53 5.53 15.92
CA ASN A 27 16.96 4.14 16.02
C ASN A 27 16.18 3.30 14.99
N ARG A 28 16.68 3.22 13.75
CA ARG A 28 16.19 2.26 12.76
C ARG A 28 16.73 0.94 13.26
N GLU A 29 15.95 0.26 14.11
CA GLU A 29 16.19 -1.16 14.40
C GLU A 29 16.51 -1.83 13.06
N GLN A 30 17.73 -2.38 12.94
CA GLN A 30 18.14 -3.03 11.71
C GLN A 30 17.28 -4.27 11.54
N PHE A 31 16.45 -4.27 10.50
CA PHE A 31 15.69 -5.44 10.10
C PHE A 31 16.66 -6.47 9.53
N THR A 32 16.77 -7.64 10.18
CA THR A 32 17.77 -8.64 9.86
C THR A 32 17.31 -9.61 8.77
N GLU A 33 18.23 -10.43 8.25
CA GLU A 33 17.88 -11.53 7.35
C GLU A 33 17.00 -12.59 8.03
N GLU A 34 17.19 -12.79 9.35
CA GLU A 34 16.37 -13.69 10.15
C GLU A 34 14.93 -13.16 10.25
N ASP A 35 14.76 -11.87 10.54
CA ASP A 35 13.44 -11.22 10.56
C ASP A 35 12.73 -11.37 9.20
N PHE A 36 13.49 -11.23 8.10
CA PHE A 36 12.97 -11.42 6.76
C PHE A 36 12.49 -12.85 6.52
N ALA A 37 13.29 -13.84 6.91
CA ALA A 37 12.94 -15.25 6.78
C ALA A 37 11.69 -15.61 7.60
N VAL A 38 11.59 -15.10 8.83
CA VAL A 38 10.41 -15.28 9.69
C VAL A 38 9.17 -14.68 9.05
N MET A 39 9.26 -13.44 8.57
CA MET A 39 8.15 -12.75 7.89
C MET A 39 7.66 -13.52 6.67
N MET A 40 8.58 -13.98 5.80
CA MET A 40 8.23 -14.76 4.61
C MET A 40 7.61 -16.12 4.96
N GLY A 41 8.11 -16.77 6.03
CA GLY A 41 7.53 -17.98 6.57
C GLY A 41 6.10 -17.78 7.08
N ASN A 42 5.85 -16.69 7.81
CA ASN A 42 4.52 -16.37 8.31
C ASN A 42 3.55 -16.03 7.17
N LEU A 43 3.96 -15.20 6.19
CA LEU A 43 3.13 -14.90 5.01
C LEU A 43 2.73 -16.16 4.25
N SER A 44 3.66 -17.10 4.09
CA SER A 44 3.39 -18.40 3.44
C SER A 44 2.38 -19.24 4.25
N LEU A 45 2.52 -19.27 5.57
CA LEU A 45 1.61 -19.99 6.46
C LEU A 45 0.21 -19.40 6.50
N LEU A 46 0.09 -18.06 6.50
CA LEU A 46 -1.20 -17.36 6.56
C LEU A 46 -2.07 -17.61 5.31
N LYS A 47 -1.48 -18.05 4.19
CA LYS A 47 -2.23 -18.50 3.01
C LYS A 47 -3.00 -19.81 3.26
N ASN A 48 -2.63 -20.59 4.27
CA ASN A 48 -3.33 -21.82 4.63
C ASN A 48 -4.48 -21.53 5.62
N THR A 49 -5.70 -21.42 5.09
CA THR A 49 -6.91 -21.13 5.87
C THR A 49 -7.34 -22.25 6.83
N GLU A 50 -6.80 -23.47 6.71
CA GLU A 50 -7.03 -24.54 7.68
C GLU A 50 -6.39 -24.22 9.04
N GLN A 51 -5.29 -23.45 9.05
CA GLN A 51 -4.64 -23.01 10.29
C GLN A 51 -5.56 -22.12 11.12
N LEU A 52 -6.36 -21.26 10.49
CA LEU A 52 -7.35 -20.43 11.17
C LEU A 52 -8.41 -21.29 11.89
N LYS A 53 -8.83 -22.39 11.26
CA LYS A 53 -9.84 -23.30 11.86
C LYS A 53 -9.25 -24.12 13.01
N ASN A 54 -8.01 -24.59 12.84
CA ASN A 54 -7.40 -25.53 13.79
C ASN A 54 -6.73 -24.83 14.97
N ASN A 55 -6.20 -23.61 14.79
CA ASN A 55 -5.47 -22.85 15.82
C ASN A 55 -5.71 -21.33 15.66
N PRO A 56 -6.93 -20.81 15.93
CA PRO A 56 -7.29 -19.42 15.65
C PRO A 56 -6.42 -18.40 16.39
N GLU A 57 -6.05 -18.66 17.65
CA GLU A 57 -5.22 -17.75 18.45
C GLU A 57 -3.82 -17.57 17.85
N LYS A 58 -3.16 -18.69 17.49
CA LYS A 58 -1.85 -18.68 16.84
C LYS A 58 -1.88 -18.02 15.47
N TYR A 59 -2.99 -18.17 14.75
CA TYR A 59 -3.19 -17.51 13.47
C TYR A 59 -3.34 -15.99 13.62
N LEU A 60 -4.08 -15.54 14.65
CA LEU A 60 -4.23 -14.13 15.01
C LEU A 60 -2.88 -13.50 15.42
N GLU A 61 -2.16 -14.15 16.33
CA GLU A 61 -0.83 -13.74 16.80
C GLU A 61 0.13 -13.57 15.61
N ARG A 62 0.28 -14.61 14.78
CA ARG A 62 1.16 -14.55 13.59
C ARG A 62 0.75 -13.46 12.61
N SER A 63 -0.54 -13.22 12.45
CA SER A 63 -1.01 -12.16 11.56
C SER A 63 -0.58 -10.78 12.08
N ARG A 64 -0.67 -10.53 13.39
CA ARG A 64 -0.20 -9.29 14.02
C ARG A 64 1.31 -9.13 13.84
N ASP A 65 2.08 -10.17 14.21
CA ASP A 65 3.53 -10.18 14.05
C ASP A 65 3.95 -9.89 12.61
N THR A 66 3.23 -10.48 11.64
CA THR A 66 3.52 -10.28 10.22
C THR A 66 3.25 -8.85 9.78
N VAL A 67 2.20 -8.20 10.29
CA VAL A 67 1.91 -6.79 10.00
C VAL A 67 3.03 -5.88 10.52
N ASP A 68 3.49 -6.13 11.75
CA ASP A 68 4.57 -5.36 12.35
C ASP A 68 5.89 -5.58 11.61
N GLN A 69 6.18 -6.82 11.22
CA GLN A 69 7.34 -7.17 10.41
C GLN A 69 7.30 -6.50 9.02
N ILE A 70 6.15 -6.49 8.35
CA ILE A 70 5.97 -5.76 7.08
C ILE A 70 6.29 -4.27 7.27
N LYS A 71 5.75 -3.67 8.33
CA LYS A 71 5.96 -2.25 8.65
C LYS A 71 7.46 -1.96 8.82
N LYS A 72 8.13 -2.70 9.70
CA LYS A 72 9.57 -2.55 9.94
C LYS A 72 10.39 -2.80 8.66
N TYR A 73 10.04 -3.84 7.91
CA TYR A 73 10.72 -4.19 6.67
C TYR A 73 10.61 -3.07 5.63
N PHE A 74 9.40 -2.58 5.34
CA PHE A 74 9.20 -1.53 4.33
C PHE A 74 9.90 -0.24 4.75
N GLN A 75 9.84 0.15 6.03
CA GLN A 75 10.57 1.30 6.54
C GLN A 75 12.10 1.13 6.39
N SER A 76 12.63 -0.07 6.66
CA SER A 76 14.06 -0.38 6.43
C SER A 76 14.46 -0.29 4.95
N LYS A 77 13.50 -0.44 4.04
CA LYS A 77 13.68 -0.32 2.59
C LYS A 77 13.40 1.10 2.06
N GLY A 78 13.24 2.07 2.96
CA GLY A 78 13.09 3.48 2.65
C GLY A 78 11.64 3.96 2.55
N ALA A 79 10.65 3.12 2.90
CA ALA A 79 9.26 3.53 2.84
C ALA A 79 8.88 4.49 3.97
N GLU A 80 8.14 5.54 3.66
CA GLU A 80 7.47 6.39 4.65
C GLU A 80 6.14 5.74 5.07
N PHE A 81 6.01 5.41 6.36
CA PHE A 81 4.80 4.84 6.91
C PHE A 81 3.74 5.92 7.15
N ASN A 82 2.55 5.70 6.61
CA ASN A 82 1.39 6.57 6.73
C ASN A 82 0.30 5.83 7.50
N GLU A 83 0.07 6.23 8.75
CA GLU A 83 -0.96 5.64 9.60
C GLU A 83 -2.37 5.92 9.05
N ASN A 84 -2.58 7.15 8.58
CA ASN A 84 -3.81 7.58 7.94
C ASN A 84 -3.63 7.59 6.41
N ILE A 85 -4.32 6.67 5.74
CA ILE A 85 -4.22 6.54 4.28
C ILE A 85 -4.71 7.78 3.52
N MET A 86 -5.56 8.60 4.13
CA MET A 86 -6.00 9.85 3.53
C MET A 86 -4.84 10.83 3.32
N ASP A 87 -3.81 10.77 4.16
CA ASP A 87 -2.63 11.63 4.03
C ASP A 87 -1.74 11.18 2.87
N LEU A 88 -1.61 9.86 2.66
CA LEU A 88 -1.03 9.31 1.43
C LEU A 88 -1.78 9.83 0.19
N TYR A 89 -3.12 9.85 0.22
CA TYR A 89 -3.90 10.32 -0.94
C TYR A 89 -3.75 11.81 -1.20
N LYS A 90 -3.58 12.63 -0.16
CA LYS A 90 -3.33 14.07 -0.31
C LYS A 90 -2.02 14.34 -1.05
N ASN A 91 -0.97 13.56 -0.78
CA ASN A 91 0.32 13.67 -1.47
C ASN A 91 0.20 13.46 -2.99
N TYR A 92 -0.85 12.78 -3.43
CA TYR A 92 -1.11 12.44 -4.82
C TYR A 92 -2.33 13.16 -5.41
N ALA A 93 -2.91 14.11 -4.67
CA ALA A 93 -4.13 14.79 -5.06
C ALA A 93 -3.97 15.63 -6.34
N ASP A 94 -2.77 16.14 -6.61
CA ASP A 94 -2.51 17.06 -7.73
C ASP A 94 -1.71 16.41 -8.87
N LEU A 95 -1.64 15.08 -8.89
CA LEU A 95 -0.91 14.37 -9.93
C LEU A 95 -1.55 14.58 -11.31
N ARG A 96 -0.66 14.86 -12.26
CA ARG A 96 -1.00 14.94 -13.69
C ARG A 96 -1.13 13.57 -14.34
N GLU A 97 -0.46 12.56 -13.78
CA GLU A 97 -0.40 11.20 -14.33
C GLU A 97 -1.03 10.20 -13.35
N PRO A 98 -1.91 9.30 -13.83
CA PRO A 98 -2.49 8.26 -13.00
C PRO A 98 -1.48 7.14 -12.74
N PHE A 99 -1.57 6.53 -11.56
CA PHE A 99 -0.93 5.27 -11.23
C PHE A 99 -1.75 4.09 -11.74
N ILE A 100 -1.06 3.00 -12.04
CA ILE A 100 -1.68 1.68 -12.10
C ILE A 100 -1.75 1.15 -10.67
N VAL A 101 -2.94 0.78 -10.22
CA VAL A 101 -3.17 0.20 -8.90
C VAL A 101 -3.72 -1.21 -9.03
N ARG A 102 -3.23 -2.14 -8.21
CA ARG A 102 -3.73 -3.52 -8.19
C ARG A 102 -3.56 -4.18 -6.84
N ARG A 103 -4.50 -5.06 -6.49
CA ARG A 103 -4.31 -6.02 -5.42
C ARG A 103 -3.31 -7.08 -5.84
N GLU A 104 -2.39 -7.41 -4.94
CA GLU A 104 -1.36 -8.39 -5.20
C GLU A 104 -1.11 -9.25 -3.95
N ASP A 105 -0.56 -10.45 -4.16
CA ASP A 105 -0.09 -11.32 -3.10
C ASP A 105 0.97 -10.60 -2.26
N PRO A 106 0.79 -10.52 -0.92
CA PRO A 106 1.78 -9.93 -0.04
C PRO A 106 3.21 -10.49 -0.22
N LEU A 107 3.37 -11.78 -0.56
CA LEU A 107 4.69 -12.37 -0.85
C LEU A 107 5.35 -11.75 -2.07
N ASN A 108 4.56 -11.47 -3.11
CA ASN A 108 5.04 -10.85 -4.35
C ASN A 108 5.43 -9.39 -4.10
N ILE A 109 4.64 -8.63 -3.35
CA ILE A 109 4.96 -7.24 -3.01
C ILE A 109 6.22 -7.16 -2.13
N VAL A 110 6.33 -8.01 -1.11
CA VAL A 110 7.53 -8.05 -0.26
C VAL A 110 8.77 -8.39 -1.09
N SER A 111 8.64 -9.35 -2.03
CA SER A 111 9.70 -9.68 -2.98
C SER A 111 10.05 -8.52 -3.90
N LEU A 112 9.05 -7.77 -4.39
CA LEU A 112 9.25 -6.57 -5.20
C LEU A 112 10.04 -5.49 -4.44
N VAL A 113 9.64 -5.22 -3.19
CA VAL A 113 10.34 -4.26 -2.30
C VAL A 113 11.79 -4.70 -2.00
N SER A 114 12.05 -6.02 -2.01
CA SER A 114 13.39 -6.60 -1.91
C SER A 114 14.27 -6.41 -3.15
N GLY A 115 13.68 -6.00 -4.28
CA GLY A 115 14.35 -5.78 -5.57
C GLY A 115 14.16 -6.91 -6.59
N LYS A 116 13.22 -7.85 -6.35
CA LYS A 116 12.87 -8.87 -7.35
C LYS A 116 11.77 -8.36 -8.25
N ASP A 117 12.00 -8.36 -9.55
CA ASP A 117 10.97 -7.97 -10.51
C ASP A 117 9.75 -8.89 -10.43
N LEU A 118 8.57 -8.30 -10.62
CA LEU A 118 7.30 -8.99 -10.69
C LEU A 118 6.87 -9.11 -12.15
N GLU A 119 6.80 -10.34 -12.64
CA GLU A 119 6.30 -10.67 -13.98
C GLU A 119 4.79 -10.90 -13.95
N LEU A 120 4.08 -10.21 -14.83
CA LEU A 120 2.64 -10.24 -14.92
C LEU A 120 2.21 -10.78 -16.27
N THR A 121 1.48 -11.89 -16.24
CA THR A 121 0.83 -12.44 -17.42
C THR A 121 -0.67 -12.30 -17.25
N PHE A 122 -1.30 -11.51 -18.12
CA PHE A 122 -2.75 -11.55 -18.26
C PHE A 122 -3.14 -12.75 -19.13
N ASP A 123 -3.98 -13.61 -18.58
CA ASP A 123 -4.61 -14.69 -19.32
C ASP A 123 -6.10 -14.36 -19.47
N PRO A 124 -6.59 -14.06 -20.70
CA PRO A 124 -7.99 -13.71 -20.95
C PRO A 124 -8.98 -14.86 -20.69
N GLU A 125 -8.51 -16.10 -20.62
CA GLU A 125 -9.33 -17.29 -20.36
C GLU A 125 -9.50 -17.56 -18.86
N VAL A 126 -8.69 -16.91 -18.03
CA VAL A 126 -8.78 -17.03 -16.57
C VAL A 126 -9.94 -16.18 -16.05
N VAL A 127 -10.99 -16.87 -15.61
CA VAL A 127 -12.12 -16.27 -14.91
C VAL A 127 -11.84 -16.10 -13.42
N GLY A 128 -12.37 -15.03 -12.82
CA GLY A 128 -12.34 -14.82 -11.37
C GLY A 128 -13.23 -15.82 -10.62
N GLU A 129 -13.18 -15.80 -9.29
CA GLU A 129 -14.02 -16.66 -8.42
C GLU A 129 -15.53 -16.53 -8.68
N ARG A 130 -15.95 -15.42 -9.31
CA ARG A 130 -17.34 -15.12 -9.68
C ARG A 130 -17.71 -15.48 -11.12
N GLY A 131 -16.77 -16.05 -11.90
CA GLY A 131 -16.99 -16.40 -13.31
C GLY A 131 -16.77 -15.26 -14.31
N ASP A 132 -16.46 -14.04 -13.84
CA ASP A 132 -16.21 -12.89 -14.71
C ASP A 132 -14.80 -12.92 -15.32
N LYS A 133 -14.67 -12.46 -16.58
CA LYS A 133 -13.37 -12.25 -17.25
C LYS A 133 -12.55 -11.21 -16.47
N TYR A 134 -11.32 -11.56 -16.13
CA TYR A 134 -10.66 -11.02 -14.94
C TYR A 134 -9.75 -9.82 -15.21
N VAL A 135 -10.28 -8.61 -15.08
CA VAL A 135 -9.43 -7.41 -15.06
C VAL A 135 -8.55 -7.42 -13.80
N ASN A 136 -7.29 -7.01 -13.92
CA ASN A 136 -6.28 -7.23 -12.87
C ASN A 136 -5.65 -5.93 -12.33
N SER A 137 -6.11 -4.76 -12.78
CA SER A 137 -5.66 -3.47 -12.28
C SER A 137 -6.71 -2.38 -12.50
N ALA A 138 -6.46 -1.19 -11.96
CA ALA A 138 -7.22 0.02 -12.21
C ALA A 138 -6.32 1.26 -12.29
N LEU A 139 -6.83 2.36 -12.83
CA LEU A 139 -6.17 3.67 -12.79
C LEU A 139 -6.55 4.45 -11.53
N TRP A 140 -5.56 5.09 -10.92
CA TRP A 140 -5.78 5.98 -9.79
C TRP A 140 -4.79 7.17 -9.76
N PRO A 141 -5.26 8.43 -9.67
CA PRO A 141 -6.65 8.85 -9.75
C PRO A 141 -7.21 8.69 -11.18
N HIS A 142 -8.49 8.37 -11.31
CA HIS A 142 -9.17 8.30 -12.62
C HIS A 142 -10.07 9.53 -12.82
N GLY A 143 -9.54 10.54 -13.53
CA GLY A 143 -10.24 11.79 -13.81
C GLY A 143 -10.38 12.73 -12.59
N ALA A 144 -11.03 13.87 -12.80
CA ALA A 144 -11.07 14.97 -11.82
C ALA A 144 -12.04 14.74 -10.64
N VAL A 145 -12.99 13.82 -10.75
CA VAL A 145 -14.18 13.79 -9.86
C VAL A 145 -14.16 12.63 -8.86
N ASN A 146 -13.36 11.59 -9.07
CA ASN A 146 -13.52 10.36 -8.27
C ASN A 146 -12.22 9.67 -7.88
N LYS A 147 -11.41 10.39 -7.08
CA LYS A 147 -10.16 9.90 -6.48
C LYS A 147 -10.36 8.65 -5.60
N THR A 148 -11.56 8.26 -5.20
CA THR A 148 -11.75 7.08 -4.34
C THR A 148 -12.12 5.81 -5.13
N THR A 149 -12.77 5.95 -6.29
CA THR A 149 -13.30 4.79 -7.04
C THR A 149 -12.22 3.93 -7.68
N GLY A 150 -11.15 4.54 -8.22
CA GLY A 150 -10.05 3.77 -8.83
C GLY A 150 -9.38 2.82 -7.83
N LEU A 151 -9.15 3.29 -6.61
CA LEU A 151 -8.53 2.47 -5.55
C LEU A 151 -9.50 1.45 -4.96
N ALA A 152 -10.78 1.80 -4.81
CA ALA A 152 -11.81 0.84 -4.40
C ALA A 152 -11.90 -0.33 -5.39
N ASN A 153 -11.86 -0.04 -6.70
CA ASN A 153 -11.79 -1.05 -7.74
C ASN A 153 -10.48 -1.86 -7.65
N ALA A 154 -9.35 -1.24 -7.34
CA ALA A 154 -8.09 -1.96 -7.15
C ALA A 154 -8.12 -3.01 -6.03
N PHE A 155 -8.97 -2.84 -5.01
CA PHE A 155 -9.17 -3.90 -3.98
C PHE A 155 -10.01 -5.08 -4.49
N LEU A 156 -10.75 -4.88 -5.59
CA LEU A 156 -11.52 -5.91 -6.28
C LEU A 156 -10.70 -6.57 -7.40
N GLU A 157 -9.83 -5.81 -8.07
CA GLU A 157 -9.01 -6.26 -9.18
C GLU A 157 -7.63 -6.77 -8.73
N GLY A 158 -7.23 -7.94 -9.20
CA GLY A 158 -5.96 -8.57 -8.82
C GLY A 158 -6.09 -9.59 -7.68
N ARG A 159 -5.13 -10.52 -7.63
CA ARG A 159 -5.22 -11.75 -6.85
C ARG A 159 -4.28 -11.71 -5.65
N GLY A 160 -4.67 -12.41 -4.60
CA GLY A 160 -3.78 -12.71 -3.48
C GLY A 160 -4.21 -12.07 -2.17
N ALA A 161 -4.05 -12.83 -1.11
CA ALA A 161 -4.10 -12.40 0.28
C ALA A 161 -3.25 -13.40 1.07
N ALA A 162 -2.58 -12.94 2.11
CA ALA A 162 -1.97 -13.82 3.10
C ALA A 162 -2.87 -13.80 4.34
N GLY A 163 -3.87 -14.66 4.32
CA GLY A 163 -4.86 -14.71 5.39
C GLY A 163 -5.68 -13.41 5.48
N PRO A 164 -5.65 -12.69 6.62
CA PRO A 164 -6.36 -11.41 6.77
C PRO A 164 -5.67 -10.25 6.03
N ILE A 165 -4.43 -10.44 5.58
CA ILE A 165 -3.59 -9.39 5.01
C ILE A 165 -3.89 -9.25 3.53
N VAL A 166 -4.40 -8.07 3.15
CA VAL A 166 -4.59 -7.66 1.76
C VAL A 166 -3.73 -6.46 1.46
N MET A 167 -3.01 -6.50 0.34
CA MET A 167 -2.19 -5.39 -0.11
C MET A 167 -2.61 -4.94 -1.50
N VAL A 168 -2.57 -3.63 -1.71
CA VAL A 168 -2.72 -2.98 -3.01
C VAL A 168 -1.45 -2.19 -3.27
N MET A 169 -0.83 -2.37 -4.42
CA MET A 169 0.31 -1.57 -4.84
C MET A 169 -0.12 -0.54 -5.87
N GLY A 170 0.50 0.64 -5.82
CA GLY A 170 0.42 1.68 -6.84
C GLY A 170 1.78 1.85 -7.51
N VAL A 171 1.79 1.76 -8.83
CA VAL A 171 2.99 1.83 -9.66
C VAL A 171 2.86 2.90 -10.74
N LYS A 172 3.97 3.55 -11.10
CA LYS A 172 4.06 4.45 -12.25
C LYS A 172 3.88 3.64 -13.53
N GLN A 173 3.19 4.20 -14.52
CA GLN A 173 3.07 3.53 -15.80
C GLN A 173 4.38 3.66 -16.60
N ASN A 174 5.06 2.53 -16.82
CA ASN A 174 6.28 2.44 -17.62
C ASN A 174 5.99 1.68 -18.93
N GLN A 175 5.82 2.42 -20.03
CA GLN A 175 5.44 1.86 -21.32
C GLN A 175 6.50 0.93 -21.95
N ASN A 176 7.74 0.95 -21.44
CA ASN A 176 8.81 0.10 -21.95
C ASN A 176 8.77 -1.32 -21.33
N SER A 177 8.17 -1.48 -20.15
CA SER A 177 8.12 -2.75 -19.41
C SER A 177 6.72 -3.28 -19.20
N MET A 178 5.70 -2.42 -19.30
CA MET A 178 4.30 -2.78 -19.04
C MET A 178 3.39 -2.44 -20.22
N GLU A 179 2.50 -3.38 -20.52
CA GLU A 179 1.37 -3.19 -21.41
C GLU A 179 0.11 -2.94 -20.57
N VAL A 180 -0.58 -1.83 -20.87
CA VAL A 180 -1.82 -1.44 -20.19
C VAL A 180 -2.93 -1.29 -21.22
N VAL A 181 -3.94 -2.14 -21.15
CA VAL A 181 -5.04 -2.20 -22.11
C VAL A 181 -6.37 -1.84 -21.45
N VAL A 182 -7.21 -1.10 -22.17
CA VAL A 182 -8.60 -0.86 -21.76
C VAL A 182 -9.41 -2.12 -22.04
N PRO A 183 -10.06 -2.73 -21.02
CA PRO A 183 -10.86 -3.93 -21.24
C PRO A 183 -12.12 -3.63 -22.06
N GLU A 184 -12.63 -4.65 -22.74
CA GLU A 184 -13.81 -4.54 -23.61
C GLU A 184 -14.98 -5.41 -23.11
N GLY A 185 -16.20 -5.02 -23.51
CA GLY A 185 -17.41 -5.79 -23.27
C GLY A 185 -17.69 -6.04 -21.80
N SER A 186 -18.06 -7.28 -21.45
CA SER A 186 -18.48 -7.66 -20.09
C SER A 186 -17.40 -7.50 -19.02
N MET A 187 -16.13 -7.27 -19.38
CA MET A 187 -15.08 -6.98 -18.41
C MET A 187 -15.23 -5.59 -17.75
N LEU A 188 -15.92 -4.66 -18.41
CA LEU A 188 -16.18 -3.33 -17.87
C LEU A 188 -17.31 -3.32 -16.83
N ASP A 189 -18.10 -4.39 -16.74
CA ASP A 189 -19.32 -4.44 -15.93
C ASP A 189 -19.26 -5.57 -14.89
N VAL A 190 -19.65 -5.30 -13.64
CA VAL A 190 -19.87 -6.32 -12.60
C VAL A 190 -21.20 -6.06 -11.92
N GLY A 191 -22.18 -6.94 -12.17
CA GLY A 191 -23.57 -6.65 -11.81
C GLY A 191 -24.03 -5.36 -12.50
N ASP A 192 -24.52 -4.39 -11.72
CA ASP A 192 -24.96 -3.08 -12.22
C ASP A 192 -23.85 -2.00 -12.20
N LEU A 193 -22.61 -2.37 -11.84
CA LEU A 193 -21.50 -1.44 -11.72
C LEU A 193 -20.67 -1.37 -13.01
N HIS A 194 -20.69 -0.22 -13.67
CA HIS A 194 -19.80 0.09 -14.79
C HIS A 194 -18.46 0.64 -14.28
N ARG A 195 -17.35 -0.03 -14.60
CA ARG A 195 -16.03 0.17 -14.00
C ARG A 195 -15.04 0.84 -14.96
N GLN A 196 -15.22 2.13 -15.23
CA GLN A 196 -14.39 2.88 -16.20
C GLN A 196 -12.89 2.93 -15.89
N SER A 197 -12.52 2.79 -14.62
CA SER A 197 -11.12 2.86 -14.19
C SER A 197 -10.35 1.56 -14.40
N VAL A 198 -10.99 0.42 -14.67
CA VAL A 198 -10.31 -0.88 -14.68
C VAL A 198 -9.44 -1.06 -15.93
N ARG A 199 -8.30 -1.73 -15.79
CA ARG A 199 -7.29 -1.92 -16.84
C ARG A 199 -6.73 -3.34 -16.80
N ILE A 200 -6.43 -3.87 -17.98
CA ILE A 200 -5.63 -5.09 -18.12
C ILE A 200 -4.16 -4.70 -18.10
N LEU A 201 -3.38 -5.35 -17.24
CA LEU A 201 -1.95 -5.11 -17.07
C LEU A 201 -1.17 -6.40 -17.33
N SER A 202 -0.17 -6.32 -18.21
CA SER A 202 0.82 -7.37 -18.49
C SER A 202 2.23 -6.79 -18.53
N GLY A 203 3.24 -7.64 -18.36
CA GLY A 203 4.65 -7.27 -18.42
C GLY A 203 5.33 -7.24 -17.06
N LYS A 204 6.42 -6.49 -16.96
CA LYS A 204 7.32 -6.50 -15.81
C LYS A 204 7.17 -5.23 -14.99
N ILE A 205 6.98 -5.41 -13.68
CA ILE A 205 7.06 -4.32 -12.68
C ILE A 205 8.38 -4.48 -11.93
N SER A 206 9.22 -3.45 -11.97
CA SER A 206 10.41 -3.39 -11.14
C SER A 206 10.17 -2.56 -9.88
N LYS A 207 11.12 -2.61 -8.94
CA LYS A 207 11.03 -1.86 -7.68
C LYS A 207 10.91 -0.35 -7.94
N GLU A 208 11.56 0.16 -8.97
CA GLU A 208 11.61 1.59 -9.31
C GLU A 208 10.26 2.11 -9.82
N ASP A 209 9.39 1.22 -10.32
CA ASP A 209 8.04 1.58 -10.72
C ASP A 209 7.11 1.72 -9.49
N LEU A 210 7.45 1.09 -8.36
CA LEU A 210 6.63 1.07 -7.13
C LEU A 210 6.64 2.44 -6.44
N THR A 211 5.45 3.01 -6.24
CA THR A 211 5.29 4.33 -5.61
C THR A 211 4.63 4.24 -4.24
N PHE A 212 3.68 3.32 -4.06
CA PHE A 212 3.10 3.07 -2.74
C PHE A 212 2.55 1.66 -2.59
N VAL A 213 2.38 1.25 -1.34
CA VAL A 213 1.60 0.07 -0.95
C VAL A 213 0.55 0.49 0.08
N VAL A 214 -0.68 0.02 -0.10
CA VAL A 214 -1.77 0.13 0.87
C VAL A 214 -2.02 -1.25 1.46
N LEU A 215 -1.92 -1.33 2.78
CA LEU A 215 -2.16 -2.51 3.57
C LEU A 215 -3.56 -2.41 4.19
N ARG A 216 -4.42 -3.40 3.92
CA ARG A 216 -5.77 -3.52 4.50
C ARG A 216 -5.83 -4.74 5.39
N ILE A 217 -6.16 -4.52 6.67
CA ILE A 217 -6.17 -5.54 7.72
C ILE A 217 -7.48 -5.40 8.51
N PRO A 218 -8.13 -6.50 8.96
CA PRO A 218 -9.25 -6.38 9.88
C PRO A 218 -8.78 -5.83 11.23
N LYS A 219 -9.60 -4.98 11.87
CA LYS A 219 -9.22 -4.26 13.10
C LYS A 219 -8.70 -5.17 14.21
N ASP A 220 -9.29 -6.36 14.36
CA ASP A 220 -8.94 -7.33 15.42
C ASP A 220 -7.53 -7.94 15.26
N PHE A 221 -6.91 -7.76 14.09
CA PHE A 221 -5.59 -8.28 13.72
C PHE A 221 -4.49 -7.22 13.82
N ILE A 222 -4.78 -6.07 14.45
CA ILE A 222 -3.82 -5.03 14.76
C ILE A 222 -3.72 -4.92 16.29
N ASN A 223 -2.51 -4.72 16.83
CA ASN A 223 -2.35 -4.48 18.26
C ASN A 223 -3.08 -3.19 18.64
N SER A 224 -3.75 -3.18 19.80
CA SER A 224 -4.53 -2.01 20.20
C SER A 224 -3.67 -0.75 20.32
N GLU A 225 -2.38 -0.87 20.60
CA GLU A 225 -1.44 0.25 20.66
C GLU A 225 -1.15 0.88 19.29
N ASP A 226 -1.23 0.12 18.20
CA ASP A 226 -1.05 0.57 16.81
C ASP A 226 -2.33 1.10 16.15
N LEU A 227 -3.44 1.13 16.89
CA LEU A 227 -4.69 1.75 16.45
C LEU A 227 -4.73 3.21 16.89
N THR A 228 -5.17 4.09 15.99
CA THR A 228 -5.51 5.48 16.34
C THR A 228 -6.69 5.53 17.31
N ASP A 229 -6.86 6.64 18.01
CA ASP A 229 -7.99 6.85 18.93
C ASP A 229 -9.35 6.76 18.20
N ILE A 230 -9.41 7.23 16.96
CA ILE A 230 -10.62 7.15 16.11
C ILE A 230 -10.92 5.69 15.78
N GLU A 231 -9.92 4.89 15.45
CA GLU A 231 -10.10 3.48 15.11
C GLU A 231 -10.50 2.67 16.34
N LYS A 232 -9.89 2.93 17.51
CA LYS A 232 -10.25 2.32 18.80
C LYS A 232 -11.72 2.56 19.13
N SER A 233 -12.13 3.83 19.08
CA SER A 233 -13.46 4.29 19.51
C SER A 233 -14.60 3.98 18.52
N ASN A 234 -14.30 3.59 17.28
CA ASN A 234 -15.32 3.23 16.29
C ASN A 234 -15.66 1.72 16.35
N PRO A 235 -16.82 1.32 16.90
CA PRO A 235 -17.21 -0.09 16.97
C PRO A 235 -17.63 -0.68 15.61
N ASN A 236 -17.97 0.17 14.65
CA ASN A 236 -18.42 -0.25 13.31
C ASN A 236 -17.25 -0.43 12.34
N LEU A 237 -16.04 -0.01 12.72
CA LEU A 237 -14.86 -0.13 11.89
C LEU A 237 -14.37 -1.58 11.88
N LYS A 238 -14.57 -2.27 10.75
CA LYS A 238 -14.14 -3.67 10.57
C LYS A 238 -12.72 -3.80 10.05
N GLN A 239 -12.24 -2.81 9.31
CA GLN A 239 -10.98 -2.86 8.60
C GLN A 239 -10.22 -1.55 8.78
N VAL A 240 -8.91 -1.67 8.81
CA VAL A 240 -7.95 -0.60 8.97
C VAL A 240 -7.04 -0.57 7.74
N PHE A 241 -6.66 0.63 7.34
CA PHE A 241 -5.81 0.85 6.17
C PHE A 241 -4.54 1.59 6.60
N ARG A 242 -3.39 1.07 6.20
CA ARG A 242 -2.07 1.69 6.41
C ARG A 242 -1.37 1.89 5.07
N GLY A 243 -0.66 2.99 4.92
CA GLY A 243 0.05 3.34 3.69
C GLY A 243 1.57 3.24 3.86
N PHE A 244 2.25 2.90 2.78
CA PHE A 244 3.70 2.94 2.66
C PHE A 244 4.03 3.68 1.38
N ARG A 245 4.70 4.82 1.48
CA ARG A 245 5.16 5.59 0.31
C ARG A 245 6.61 5.25 0.01
N PHE A 246 6.93 5.06 -1.26
CA PHE A 246 8.29 4.90 -1.77
C PHE A 246 8.59 6.11 -2.68
N ASP A 247 9.74 6.75 -2.47
CA ASP A 247 10.19 7.92 -3.24
C ASP A 247 11.06 7.51 -4.44
#